data_AF-A0A354BKP1-F1
#
_entry.id   AF-A0A354BKP1-F1
#
_cell.length_a   1.000
_cell.length_b   1.000
_cell.length_c   1.000
_cell.angle_alpha   90.00
_cell.angle_beta   90.00
_cell.angle_gamma   90.00
#
_symmetry.space_group_name_H-M   'P 1'
#
loop_
_entity.id
_entity.type
_entity.pdbx_description
1 polymer ?
#
loop_
_entity_poly.entity_id
_entity_poly.type
_entity_poly.pdbx_seq_one_letter_code
_entity_poly.pdbx_strand_id
1 'polypeptide(L)'
;AVAMNGAGIIHDFELALMGHTSEEVDAEIDEGRFGMAEETGRILNEAIIRGAAAGQGLGEAIGTYMHHAAPQFPNRRTSILATGVRLGLPVTVHVAVGTDIIHMHPSADGAAIGATSLLDFRRLTAVVAKMEGGVYVNIGSAVILPEVFLKTLSLGRNLGHPISNITTANMDFLVHYRPQTNVVRRPTQKGGQGYSLTGHHEIMLPLLAAAVLEELG
;
A
#
# COMPACT_ATOMS: atom_id res chain seq x y z
N ALA A 1 8.07 4.49 5.57
CA ALA A 1 6.67 4.59 5.11
C ALA A 1 6.27 3.27 4.48
N VAL A 2 4.99 2.96 4.43
CA VAL A 2 4.44 1.80 3.73
C VAL A 2 3.50 2.28 2.65
N ALA A 3 3.53 1.68 1.46
CA ALA A 3 2.62 1.98 0.38
C ALA A 3 1.93 0.69 -0.09
N MET A 4 0.61 0.72 -0.28
CA MET A 4 -0.18 -0.42 -0.74
C MET A 4 -1.16 -0.01 -1.84
N ASN A 5 -1.68 -1.00 -2.57
CA ASN A 5 -2.79 -0.81 -3.51
C ASN A 5 -4.13 -0.91 -2.75
N GLY A 6 -5.25 -0.75 -3.46
CA GLY A 6 -6.57 -0.82 -2.85
C GLY A 6 -6.98 -2.22 -2.35
N ALA A 7 -6.44 -3.31 -2.89
CA ALA A 7 -6.65 -4.64 -2.30
C ALA A 7 -6.02 -4.75 -0.90
N GLY A 8 -4.81 -4.20 -0.72
CA GLY A 8 -4.09 -4.26 0.56
C GLY A 8 -4.87 -3.64 1.73
N ILE A 9 -5.63 -2.56 1.50
CA ILE A 9 -6.44 -1.97 2.58
C ILE A 9 -7.62 -2.84 2.99
N ILE A 10 -8.16 -3.63 2.07
CA ILE A 10 -9.34 -4.46 2.32
C ILE A 10 -8.91 -5.61 3.22
N HIS A 11 -7.84 -6.32 2.85
CA HIS A 11 -7.31 -7.43 3.65
C HIS A 11 -6.79 -6.94 5.01
N ASP A 12 -6.09 -5.80 5.07
CA ASP A 12 -5.64 -5.21 6.34
C ASP A 12 -6.83 -4.89 7.27
N PHE A 13 -7.92 -4.36 6.69
CA PHE A 13 -9.15 -4.03 7.40
C PHE A 13 -9.90 -5.27 7.89
N GLU A 14 -10.07 -6.28 7.04
CA GLU A 14 -10.72 -7.54 7.40
C GLU A 14 -9.94 -8.30 8.49
N LEU A 15 -8.61 -8.32 8.40
CA LEU A 15 -7.78 -8.89 9.45
C LEU A 15 -7.95 -8.15 10.79
N ALA A 16 -8.09 -6.83 10.78
CA ALA A 16 -8.34 -6.06 12.00
C ALA A 16 -9.74 -6.27 12.59
N LEU A 17 -10.74 -6.44 11.72
CA LEU A 17 -12.16 -6.60 12.08
C LEU A 17 -12.47 -8.05 12.52
N MET A 18 -12.11 -9.03 11.69
CA MET A 18 -12.54 -10.43 11.79
C MET A 18 -11.39 -11.41 12.11
N GLY A 19 -10.12 -10.99 11.96
CA GLY A 19 -8.95 -11.84 12.20
C GLY A 19 -8.58 -12.78 11.04
N HIS A 20 -9.33 -12.73 9.93
CA HIS A 20 -9.09 -13.48 8.70
C HIS A 20 -9.59 -12.66 7.50
N THR A 21 -9.11 -12.97 6.30
CA THR A 21 -9.60 -12.38 5.04
C THR A 21 -10.83 -13.14 4.55
N SER A 22 -11.74 -12.46 3.84
CA SER A 22 -13.07 -13.02 3.48
C SER A 22 -13.14 -13.73 2.11
N GLU A 23 -12.02 -14.17 1.54
CA GLU A 23 -11.97 -14.61 0.14
C GLU A 23 -12.01 -16.14 -0.06
N GLU A 24 -13.14 -16.64 -0.59
CA GLU A 24 -13.22 -17.80 -1.49
C GLU A 24 -13.66 -17.29 -2.88
N VAL A 25 -12.69 -16.84 -3.68
CA VAL A 25 -12.92 -16.07 -4.93
C VAL A 25 -13.70 -16.86 -5.98
N ASP A 26 -13.31 -18.12 -6.21
CA ASP A 26 -13.83 -18.93 -7.33
C ASP A 26 -15.32 -19.26 -7.17
N ALA A 27 -15.77 -19.53 -5.93
CA ALA A 27 -17.17 -19.87 -5.66
C ALA A 27 -18.11 -18.65 -5.72
N GLU A 28 -17.66 -17.47 -5.27
CA GLU A 28 -18.50 -16.29 -5.16
C GLU A 28 -18.69 -15.53 -6.50
N ILE A 29 -17.80 -15.74 -7.49
CA ILE A 29 -17.93 -15.16 -8.83
C ILE A 29 -19.10 -15.78 -9.59
N ASP A 30 -19.22 -17.11 -9.57
CA ASP A 30 -20.28 -17.84 -10.29
C ASP A 30 -21.69 -17.47 -9.80
N GLU A 31 -21.79 -17.03 -8.54
CA GLU A 31 -23.05 -16.61 -7.92
C GLU A 31 -23.28 -15.08 -7.93
N GLY A 32 -22.35 -14.32 -8.51
CA GLY A 32 -22.45 -12.85 -8.62
C GLY A 32 -22.35 -12.10 -7.29
N ARG A 33 -21.81 -12.75 -6.25
CA ARG A 33 -21.69 -12.21 -4.89
C ARG A 33 -20.27 -11.79 -4.54
N PHE A 34 -19.30 -12.07 -5.41
CA PHE A 34 -17.92 -11.65 -5.22
C PHE A 34 -17.82 -10.14 -4.98
N GLY A 35 -17.23 -9.75 -3.85
CA GLY A 35 -17.08 -8.36 -3.46
C GLY A 35 -18.32 -7.67 -2.87
N MET A 36 -19.38 -8.42 -2.55
CA MET A 36 -20.64 -7.90 -1.98
C MET A 36 -20.68 -7.95 -0.45
N ALA A 37 -19.53 -8.01 0.23
CA ALA A 37 -19.46 -7.88 1.69
C ALA A 37 -19.94 -6.48 2.12
N GLU A 38 -21.23 -6.39 2.46
CA GLU A 38 -21.91 -5.12 2.80
C GLU A 38 -21.15 -4.36 3.88
N GLU A 39 -20.73 -5.05 4.94
CA GLU A 39 -20.15 -4.41 6.11
C GLU A 39 -18.77 -3.81 5.80
N THR A 40 -17.87 -4.59 5.18
CA THR A 40 -16.55 -4.13 4.76
C THR A 40 -16.66 -2.97 3.76
N GLY A 41 -17.50 -3.11 2.73
CA GLY A 41 -17.70 -2.10 1.70
C GLY A 41 -18.26 -0.80 2.26
N ARG A 42 -19.29 -0.88 3.13
CA ARG A 42 -19.92 0.28 3.76
C ARG A 42 -18.94 1.01 4.68
N ILE A 43 -18.26 0.29 5.59
CA ILE A 43 -17.39 0.91 6.60
C ILE A 43 -16.15 1.54 5.96
N LEU A 44 -15.51 0.86 5.00
CA LEU A 44 -14.34 1.42 4.32
C LEU A 44 -14.69 2.69 3.54
N ASN A 45 -15.80 2.69 2.79
CA ASN A 45 -16.24 3.89 2.08
C ASN A 45 -16.62 5.03 3.04
N GLU A 46 -17.26 4.73 4.16
CA GLU A 46 -17.53 5.72 5.20
C GLU A 46 -16.23 6.34 5.76
N ALA A 47 -15.22 5.51 6.04
CA ALA A 47 -13.91 5.98 6.50
C ALA A 47 -13.22 6.86 5.45
N ILE A 48 -13.30 6.50 4.17
CA ILE A 48 -12.75 7.29 3.06
C ILE A 48 -13.43 8.65 2.94
N ILE A 49 -14.77 8.70 3.00
CA ILE A 49 -15.55 9.95 2.93
C ILE A 49 -15.20 10.87 4.11
N ARG A 50 -15.16 10.32 5.33
CA ARG A 50 -14.76 11.07 6.54
C ARG A 50 -13.32 11.59 6.43
N GLY A 51 -12.42 10.75 5.93
CA GLY A 51 -11.02 11.11 5.68
C GLY A 51 -10.85 12.25 4.68
N ALA A 52 -11.59 12.20 3.57
CA ALA A 52 -11.61 13.27 2.59
C ALA A 52 -12.07 14.60 3.21
N ALA A 53 -13.15 14.58 3.99
CA ALA A 53 -13.65 15.75 4.70
C ALA A 53 -12.65 16.29 5.75
N ALA A 54 -11.84 15.42 6.34
CA ALA A 54 -10.80 15.77 7.31
C ALA A 54 -9.46 16.15 6.67
N GLY A 55 -9.33 16.12 5.32
CA GLY A 55 -8.07 16.39 4.63
C GLY A 55 -6.99 15.32 4.87
N GLN A 56 -7.41 14.08 5.16
CA GLN A 56 -6.52 12.95 5.40
C GLN A 56 -6.26 12.18 4.11
N GLY A 57 -5.08 11.58 4.03
CA GLY A 57 -4.78 10.56 3.03
C GLY A 57 -5.53 9.27 3.33
N LEU A 58 -5.72 8.41 2.34
CA LEU A 58 -6.60 7.24 2.45
C LEU A 58 -6.11 6.28 3.53
N GLY A 59 -4.81 5.98 3.57
CA GLY A 59 -4.25 5.09 4.60
C GLY A 59 -4.37 5.65 6.02
N GLU A 60 -4.17 6.96 6.19
CA GLU A 60 -4.38 7.64 7.48
C GLU A 60 -5.85 7.64 7.90
N ALA A 61 -6.76 7.89 6.96
CA ALA A 61 -8.20 7.96 7.22
C ALA A 61 -8.71 6.64 7.80
N ILE A 62 -8.35 5.51 7.18
CA ILE A 62 -8.75 4.17 7.64
C ILE A 62 -8.09 3.84 8.99
N GLY A 63 -6.78 4.06 9.12
CA GLY A 63 -6.09 3.80 10.40
C GLY A 63 -6.66 4.64 11.55
N THR A 64 -7.05 5.88 11.28
CA THR A 64 -7.69 6.78 12.26
C THR A 64 -9.11 6.28 12.62
N TYR A 65 -9.87 5.85 11.62
CA TYR A 65 -11.19 5.24 11.83
C TYR A 65 -11.09 4.03 12.77
N MET A 66 -10.14 3.12 12.53
CA MET A 66 -9.93 1.95 13.38
C MET A 66 -9.61 2.30 14.83
N HIS A 67 -8.88 3.39 15.09
CA HIS A 67 -8.62 3.84 16.46
C HIS A 67 -9.84 4.45 17.12
N HIS A 68 -10.63 5.24 16.39
CA HIS A 68 -11.86 5.83 16.94
C HIS A 68 -12.95 4.77 17.21
N ALA A 69 -13.03 3.75 16.37
CA ALA A 69 -13.97 2.64 16.50
C ALA A 69 -13.30 1.39 17.11
N ALA A 70 -12.29 1.56 17.98
CA ALA A 70 -11.48 0.45 18.51
C ALA A 70 -12.25 -0.77 19.04
N PRO A 71 -13.41 -0.66 19.72
CA PRO A 71 -14.20 -1.82 20.13
C PRO A 71 -14.69 -2.72 18.98
N GLN A 72 -14.78 -2.18 17.75
CA GLN A 72 -15.16 -2.93 16.55
C GLN A 72 -13.98 -3.70 15.94
N PHE A 73 -12.74 -3.37 16.31
CA PHE A 73 -11.53 -3.97 15.72
C PHE A 73 -10.74 -4.75 16.77
N PRO A 74 -11.23 -5.94 17.20
CA PRO A 74 -10.58 -6.74 18.23
C PRO A 74 -9.15 -7.14 17.85
N ASN A 75 -8.89 -7.28 16.55
CA ASN A 75 -7.59 -7.68 16.00
C ASN A 75 -6.77 -6.50 15.49
N ARG A 76 -7.11 -5.23 15.81
CA ARG A 76 -6.44 -4.02 15.28
C ARG A 76 -4.91 -3.99 15.35
N ARG A 77 -4.30 -4.81 16.21
CA ARG A 77 -2.85 -4.95 16.34
C ARG A 77 -2.19 -5.59 15.12
N THR A 78 -2.94 -6.33 14.30
CA THR A 78 -2.46 -6.92 13.04
C THR A 78 -2.40 -5.89 11.91
N SER A 79 -3.17 -4.79 12.01
CA SER A 79 -3.27 -3.80 10.96
C SER A 79 -2.03 -2.91 10.84
N ILE A 80 -1.50 -2.84 9.63
CA ILE A 80 -0.45 -1.91 9.20
C ILE A 80 -1.00 -0.48 9.22
N LEU A 81 -2.25 -0.25 8.80
CA LEU A 81 -2.89 1.07 8.80
C LEU A 81 -3.01 1.65 10.22
N ALA A 82 -3.59 0.87 11.15
CA ALA A 82 -3.71 1.27 12.55
C ALA A 82 -2.33 1.44 13.21
N THR A 83 -1.38 0.56 12.90
CA THR A 83 0.00 0.67 13.40
C THR A 83 0.70 1.93 12.88
N GLY A 84 0.51 2.26 11.60
CA GLY A 84 1.02 3.49 10.98
C GLY A 84 0.56 4.74 11.72
N VAL A 85 -0.74 4.86 11.98
CA VAL A 85 -1.31 5.98 12.74
C VAL A 85 -0.75 6.02 14.17
N ARG A 86 -0.69 4.87 14.86
CA ARG A 86 -0.16 4.78 16.23
C ARG A 86 1.30 5.22 16.34
N LEU A 87 2.11 4.93 15.32
CA LEU A 87 3.54 5.26 15.28
C LEU A 87 3.84 6.60 14.60
N GLY A 88 2.84 7.30 14.07
CA GLY A 88 3.05 8.49 13.24
C GLY A 88 3.82 8.22 11.94
N LEU A 89 3.77 6.99 11.42
CA LEU A 89 4.45 6.58 10.21
C LEU A 89 3.48 6.64 9.02
N PRO A 90 3.88 7.27 7.89
CA PRO A 90 3.02 7.34 6.70
C PRO A 90 2.72 5.94 6.14
N VAL A 91 1.43 5.63 6.02
CA VAL A 91 0.91 4.51 5.26
C VAL A 91 0.03 5.08 4.16
N THR A 92 0.38 4.83 2.89
CA THR A 92 -0.27 5.43 1.73
C THR A 92 -0.95 4.35 0.88
N VAL A 93 -2.10 4.69 0.29
CA VAL A 93 -2.90 3.76 -0.50
C VAL A 93 -3.10 4.35 -1.89
N HIS A 94 -2.78 3.55 -2.90
CA HIS A 94 -2.85 3.95 -4.30
C HIS A 94 -3.91 3.13 -5.03
N VAL A 95 -5.08 3.74 -5.15
CA VAL A 95 -6.28 3.10 -5.69
C VAL A 95 -6.23 3.04 -7.21
N ALA A 96 -6.53 1.86 -7.78
CA ALA A 96 -6.92 1.72 -9.17
C ALA A 96 -8.46 1.64 -9.21
N VAL A 97 -9.10 2.71 -9.66
CA VAL A 97 -10.57 2.80 -9.61
C VAL A 97 -11.19 1.70 -10.46
N GLY A 98 -12.13 0.95 -9.88
CA GLY A 98 -12.80 -0.18 -10.50
C GLY A 98 -12.12 -1.54 -10.29
N THR A 99 -10.96 -1.61 -9.61
CA THR A 99 -10.31 -2.92 -9.32
C THR A 99 -10.71 -3.51 -7.98
N ASP A 100 -10.98 -2.63 -7.00
CA ASP A 100 -11.21 -3.04 -5.62
C ASP A 100 -12.69 -3.25 -5.32
N ILE A 101 -13.03 -4.25 -4.49
CA ILE A 101 -14.43 -4.63 -4.24
C ILE A 101 -15.28 -3.51 -3.63
N ILE A 102 -14.64 -2.59 -2.89
CA ILE A 102 -15.31 -1.44 -2.27
C ILE A 102 -15.88 -0.46 -3.30
N HIS A 103 -15.42 -0.50 -4.56
CA HIS A 103 -15.95 0.36 -5.64
C HIS A 103 -17.33 -0.06 -6.14
N MET A 104 -17.71 -1.33 -5.93
CA MET A 104 -19.02 -1.85 -6.34
C MET A 104 -20.13 -1.43 -5.36
N HIS A 105 -19.75 -0.99 -4.16
CA HIS A 105 -20.70 -0.66 -3.11
C HIS A 105 -21.39 0.70 -3.40
N PRO A 106 -22.72 0.83 -3.18
CA PRO A 106 -23.46 2.08 -3.46
C PRO A 106 -22.96 3.32 -2.70
N SER A 107 -22.25 3.14 -1.59
CA SER A 107 -21.65 4.23 -0.82
C SER A 107 -20.28 4.69 -1.35
N ALA A 108 -19.77 4.10 -2.43
CA ALA A 108 -18.51 4.52 -3.01
C ALA A 108 -18.60 5.96 -3.56
N ASP A 109 -17.76 6.83 -3.01
CA ASP A 109 -17.62 8.21 -3.46
C ASP A 109 -16.30 8.38 -4.22
N GLY A 110 -16.39 8.45 -5.55
CA GLY A 110 -15.22 8.62 -6.41
C GLY A 110 -14.44 9.91 -6.17
N ALA A 111 -15.08 10.99 -5.71
CA ALA A 111 -14.39 12.22 -5.36
C ALA A 111 -13.58 12.03 -4.08
N ALA A 112 -14.16 11.39 -3.06
CA ALA A 112 -13.44 11.08 -1.81
C ALA A 112 -12.28 10.11 -2.05
N ILE A 113 -12.50 9.03 -2.82
CA ILE A 113 -11.46 8.06 -3.20
C ILE A 113 -10.32 8.75 -3.94
N GLY A 114 -10.64 9.54 -4.97
CA GLY A 114 -9.64 10.26 -5.76
C GLY A 114 -8.85 11.27 -4.94
N ALA A 115 -9.53 12.06 -4.09
CA ALA A 115 -8.90 13.08 -3.25
C ALA A 115 -7.91 12.47 -2.25
N THR A 116 -8.34 11.43 -1.53
CA THR A 116 -7.53 10.77 -0.49
C THR A 116 -6.34 10.00 -1.09
N SER A 117 -6.55 9.26 -2.19
CA SER A 117 -5.48 8.54 -2.93
C SER A 117 -4.44 9.50 -3.54
N LEU A 118 -4.89 10.63 -4.10
CA LEU A 118 -3.97 11.64 -4.64
C LEU A 118 -3.16 12.34 -3.53
N LEU A 119 -3.77 12.58 -2.37
CA LEU A 119 -3.05 13.11 -1.21
C LEU A 119 -1.98 12.12 -0.73
N ASP A 120 -2.30 10.82 -0.70
CA ASP A 120 -1.35 9.76 -0.40
C ASP A 120 -0.19 9.70 -1.40
N PHE A 121 -0.43 9.91 -2.70
CA PHE A 121 0.64 10.06 -3.69
C PHE A 121 1.58 11.23 -3.37
N ARG A 122 1.04 12.39 -2.96
CA ARG A 122 1.84 13.56 -2.56
C ARG A 122 2.66 13.28 -1.30
N ARG A 123 2.07 12.61 -0.31
CA ARG A 123 2.77 12.21 0.92
C ARG A 123 3.89 11.22 0.64
N LEU A 124 3.65 10.21 -0.18
CA LEU A 124 4.69 9.27 -0.59
C LEU A 124 5.80 9.97 -1.37
N THR A 125 5.47 10.93 -2.25
CA THR A 125 6.47 11.77 -2.93
C THR A 125 7.36 12.51 -1.92
N ALA A 126 6.78 13.11 -0.88
CA ALA A 126 7.55 13.79 0.16
C ALA A 126 8.49 12.86 0.93
N VAL A 127 8.13 11.59 1.10
CA VAL A 127 9.00 10.56 1.68
C VAL A 127 10.12 10.20 0.70
N VAL A 128 9.79 9.88 -0.55
CA VAL A 128 10.76 9.48 -1.59
C VAL A 128 11.75 10.61 -1.89
N ALA A 129 11.32 11.87 -1.81
CA ALA A 129 12.18 13.05 -1.94
C ALA A 129 13.35 13.10 -0.94
N LYS A 130 13.25 12.36 0.17
CA LYS A 130 14.28 12.29 1.24
C LYS A 130 15.03 10.96 1.24
N MET A 131 14.92 10.17 0.17
CA MET A 131 15.42 8.80 0.12
C MET A 131 16.86 8.66 -0.39
N GLU A 132 17.66 9.74 -0.45
CA GLU A 132 19.08 9.59 -0.82
C GLU A 132 19.81 8.70 0.20
N GLY A 133 20.51 7.67 -0.27
CA GLY A 133 21.08 6.61 0.57
C GLY A 133 20.04 5.65 1.16
N GLY A 134 18.76 5.78 0.79
CA GLY A 134 17.66 4.99 1.31
C GLY A 134 17.34 3.73 0.49
N VAL A 135 16.36 2.97 0.99
CA VAL A 135 15.94 1.68 0.43
C VAL A 135 14.46 1.71 0.04
N TYR A 136 14.14 1.20 -1.15
CA TYR A 136 12.77 0.90 -1.57
C TYR A 136 12.62 -0.59 -1.89
N VAL A 137 11.63 -1.24 -1.29
CA VAL A 137 11.33 -2.67 -1.52
C VAL A 137 9.92 -2.78 -2.10
N ASN A 138 9.81 -3.30 -3.32
CA ASN A 138 8.55 -3.66 -3.95
C ASN A 138 8.25 -5.15 -3.69
N ILE A 139 7.10 -5.44 -3.08
CA ILE A 139 6.70 -6.80 -2.72
C ILE A 139 5.38 -7.12 -3.44
N GLY A 140 5.40 -8.06 -4.39
CA GLY A 140 4.21 -8.62 -5.04
C GLY A 140 3.39 -7.67 -5.92
N SER A 141 3.74 -6.39 -6.03
CA SER A 141 3.02 -5.46 -6.91
C SER A 141 3.63 -5.46 -8.31
N ALA A 142 2.93 -6.05 -9.26
CA ALA A 142 3.38 -6.10 -10.66
C ALA A 142 3.15 -4.78 -11.43
N VAL A 143 2.24 -3.91 -10.98
CA VAL A 143 1.83 -2.71 -11.74
C VAL A 143 1.73 -1.47 -10.85
N ILE A 144 0.80 -1.43 -9.89
CA ILE A 144 0.41 -0.19 -9.21
C ILE A 144 1.59 0.46 -8.48
N LEU A 145 2.26 -0.26 -7.58
CA LEU A 145 3.35 0.32 -6.79
C LEU A 145 4.61 0.61 -7.63
N PRO A 146 5.05 -0.24 -8.59
CA PRO A 146 6.12 0.12 -9.52
C PRO A 146 5.85 1.41 -10.29
N GLU A 147 4.61 1.61 -10.76
CA GLU A 147 4.25 2.83 -11.46
C GLU A 147 4.26 4.03 -10.51
N VAL A 148 3.61 3.93 -9.34
CA VAL A 148 3.60 4.99 -8.32
C VAL A 148 5.01 5.39 -7.91
N PHE A 149 5.86 4.42 -7.55
CA PHE A 149 7.23 4.67 -7.13
C PHE A 149 8.01 5.46 -8.17
N LEU A 150 7.96 5.05 -9.44
CA LEU A 150 8.65 5.76 -10.50
C LEU A 150 8.19 7.22 -10.62
N LYS A 151 6.91 7.52 -10.41
CA LYS A 151 6.37 8.89 -10.51
C LYS A 151 6.77 9.73 -9.31
N THR A 152 6.72 9.16 -8.10
CA THR A 152 7.19 9.83 -6.89
C THR A 152 8.68 10.18 -6.98
N LEU A 153 9.52 9.26 -7.48
CA LEU A 153 10.95 9.48 -7.72
C LEU A 153 11.19 10.55 -8.80
N SER A 154 10.45 10.48 -9.90
CA SER A 154 10.54 11.46 -10.99
C SER A 154 10.19 12.86 -10.49
N LEU A 155 9.12 13.00 -9.72
CA LEU A 155 8.69 14.27 -9.15
C LEU A 155 9.69 14.79 -8.10
N GLY A 156 10.20 13.93 -7.21
CA GLY A 156 11.24 14.31 -6.27
C GLY A 156 12.50 14.85 -6.95
N ARG A 157 12.97 14.17 -8.01
CA ARG A 157 14.11 14.66 -8.83
C ARG A 157 13.78 15.95 -9.57
N ASN A 158 12.58 16.09 -10.10
CA ASN A 158 12.13 17.29 -10.80
C ASN A 158 12.12 18.51 -9.88
N LEU A 159 11.78 18.33 -8.60
CA LEU A 159 11.84 19.36 -7.56
C LEU A 159 13.27 19.63 -7.03
N GLY A 160 14.29 19.02 -7.63
CA GLY A 160 15.70 19.28 -7.29
C GLY A 160 16.25 18.45 -6.13
N HIS A 161 15.51 17.46 -5.62
CA HIS A 161 16.03 16.59 -4.58
C HIS A 161 17.12 15.65 -5.14
N PRO A 162 18.26 15.48 -4.44
CA PRO A 162 19.40 14.69 -4.92
C PRO A 162 19.15 13.20 -4.67
N ILE A 163 18.23 12.59 -5.44
CA ILE A 163 17.88 11.17 -5.31
C ILE A 163 18.61 10.37 -6.39
N SER A 164 19.89 10.14 -6.20
CA SER A 164 20.82 9.50 -7.15
C SER A 164 21.29 8.12 -6.71
N ASN A 165 21.58 7.97 -5.42
CA ASN A 165 22.14 6.76 -4.83
C ASN A 165 21.12 6.12 -3.90
N ILE A 166 20.32 5.21 -4.46
CA ILE A 166 19.28 4.48 -3.72
C ILE A 166 19.41 2.99 -3.96
N THR A 167 19.05 2.20 -2.95
CA THR A 167 18.93 0.76 -3.09
C THR A 167 17.47 0.39 -3.36
N THR A 168 17.23 -0.44 -4.36
CA THR A 168 15.89 -0.92 -4.70
C THR A 168 15.89 -2.44 -4.78
N ALA A 169 14.80 -3.06 -4.34
CA ALA A 169 14.59 -4.50 -4.48
C ALA A 169 13.18 -4.77 -4.99
N ASN A 170 13.05 -5.71 -5.94
CA ASN A 170 11.78 -6.31 -6.32
C ASN A 170 11.70 -7.74 -5.82
N MET A 171 10.62 -8.10 -5.13
CA MET A 171 10.36 -9.44 -4.59
C MET A 171 9.05 -9.97 -5.13
N ASP A 172 9.11 -11.02 -5.94
CA ASP A 172 7.92 -11.60 -6.59
C ASP A 172 8.14 -13.08 -6.92
N PHE A 173 7.05 -13.82 -7.15
CA PHE A 173 7.10 -15.21 -7.60
C PHE A 173 7.63 -15.31 -9.04
N LEU A 174 7.40 -14.25 -9.84
CA LEU A 174 7.74 -14.18 -11.26
C LEU A 174 8.49 -12.88 -11.60
N VAL A 175 9.29 -12.91 -12.65
CA VAL A 175 9.97 -11.70 -13.15
C VAL A 175 9.03 -10.95 -14.09
N HIS A 176 8.53 -9.80 -13.63
CA HIS A 176 7.65 -8.94 -14.42
C HIS A 176 8.40 -7.76 -15.07
N TYR A 177 8.00 -7.37 -16.28
CA TYR A 177 8.62 -6.26 -17.03
C TYR A 177 8.61 -4.93 -16.26
N ARG A 178 7.46 -4.57 -15.66
CA ARG A 178 7.29 -3.27 -14.99
C ARG A 178 8.14 -3.15 -13.73
N PRO A 179 8.14 -4.08 -12.76
CA PRO A 179 9.05 -4.00 -11.62
C PRO A 179 10.52 -4.04 -12.05
N GLN A 180 10.89 -4.89 -13.01
CA GLN A 180 12.27 -4.95 -13.51
C GLN A 180 12.73 -3.60 -14.08
N THR A 181 11.84 -2.89 -14.78
CA THR A 181 12.17 -1.62 -15.42
C THR A 181 12.05 -0.44 -14.46
N ASN A 182 10.95 -0.36 -13.72
CA ASN A 182 10.53 0.82 -12.95
C ASN A 182 10.94 0.78 -11.48
N VAL A 183 11.36 -0.38 -10.96
CA VAL A 183 11.91 -0.52 -9.61
C VAL A 183 13.41 -0.77 -9.70
N VAL A 184 13.83 -1.83 -10.41
CA VAL A 184 15.21 -2.32 -10.38
C VAL A 184 16.15 -1.47 -11.23
N ARG A 185 15.79 -1.22 -12.49
CA ARG A 185 16.71 -0.60 -13.48
C ARG A 185 16.69 0.92 -13.49
N ARG A 186 15.57 1.56 -13.86
CA ARG A 186 15.52 3.02 -14.09
C ARG A 186 15.82 3.86 -12.84
N PRO A 187 15.33 3.50 -11.64
CA PRO A 187 15.58 4.28 -10.43
C PRO A 187 17.05 4.42 -10.05
N THR A 188 17.86 3.40 -10.35
CA THR A 188 19.24 3.22 -9.85
C THR A 188 20.32 3.66 -10.84
N GLN A 189 19.96 4.04 -12.07
CA GLN A 189 20.90 4.39 -13.16
C GLN A 189 21.90 5.50 -12.84
N LYS A 190 21.63 6.35 -11.83
CA LYS A 190 22.47 7.50 -11.46
C LYS A 190 23.47 7.21 -10.33
N GLY A 191 23.58 5.97 -9.85
CA GLY A 191 24.58 5.58 -8.85
C GLY A 191 24.09 4.67 -7.72
N GLY A 192 22.87 4.12 -7.81
CA GLY A 192 22.30 3.20 -6.82
C GLY A 192 22.41 1.72 -7.22
N GLN A 193 21.76 0.85 -6.45
CA GLN A 193 21.74 -0.60 -6.71
C GLN A 193 20.31 -1.16 -6.81
N GLY A 194 20.09 -2.02 -7.80
CA GLY A 194 18.80 -2.65 -8.05
C GLY A 194 18.90 -4.17 -7.97
N TYR A 195 18.06 -4.77 -7.14
CA TYR A 195 18.00 -6.22 -6.93
C TYR A 195 16.64 -6.79 -7.38
N SER A 196 16.67 -8.00 -7.94
CA SER A 196 15.46 -8.79 -8.18
C SER A 196 15.61 -10.11 -7.45
N LEU A 197 14.66 -10.40 -6.56
CA LEU A 197 14.59 -11.63 -5.77
C LEU A 197 13.32 -12.37 -6.20
N THR A 198 13.49 -13.59 -6.71
CA THR A 198 12.38 -14.40 -7.22
C THR A 198 12.15 -15.59 -6.30
N GLY A 199 10.92 -15.73 -5.79
CA GLY A 199 10.56 -16.80 -4.86
C GLY A 199 9.24 -16.54 -4.14
N HIS A 200 8.87 -17.47 -3.25
CA HIS A 200 7.65 -17.38 -2.45
C HIS A 200 7.78 -16.30 -1.37
N HIS A 201 6.78 -15.41 -1.25
CA HIS A 201 6.80 -14.32 -0.26
C HIS A 201 6.82 -14.83 1.18
N GLU A 202 6.15 -15.96 1.43
CA GLU A 202 6.07 -16.62 2.73
C GLU A 202 7.44 -17.08 3.24
N ILE A 203 8.42 -17.21 2.34
CA ILE A 203 9.80 -17.55 2.68
C ILE A 203 10.68 -16.29 2.62
N MET A 204 10.66 -15.57 1.50
CA MET A 204 11.62 -14.49 1.27
C MET A 204 11.41 -13.30 2.21
N LEU A 205 10.16 -12.92 2.51
CA LEU A 205 9.89 -11.75 3.34
C LEU A 205 10.30 -11.98 4.81
N PRO A 206 9.95 -13.12 5.45
CA PRO A 206 10.48 -13.44 6.78
C PRO A 206 12.00 -13.54 6.82
N LEU A 207 12.64 -14.12 5.80
CA LEU A 207 14.11 -14.21 5.74
C LEU A 207 14.76 -12.83 5.62
N LEU A 208 14.22 -11.94 4.78
CA LEU A 208 14.72 -10.57 4.68
C LEU A 208 14.55 -9.83 6.02
N ALA A 209 13.41 -9.97 6.67
CA ALA A 209 13.17 -9.36 7.97
C ALA A 209 14.15 -9.90 9.03
N ALA A 210 14.36 -11.22 9.08
CA ALA A 210 15.31 -11.86 9.99
C ALA A 210 16.74 -11.38 9.76
N ALA A 211 17.20 -11.34 8.50
CA ALA A 211 18.55 -10.86 8.16
C ALA A 211 18.76 -9.39 8.55
N VAL A 212 17.75 -8.53 8.35
CA VAL A 212 17.81 -7.12 8.77
C VAL A 212 17.86 -7.00 10.29
N LEU A 213 17.06 -7.80 11.02
CA LEU A 213 17.10 -7.81 12.48
C LEU A 213 18.46 -8.28 13.01
N GLU A 214 19.03 -9.34 12.43
CA GLU A 214 20.35 -9.86 12.81
C GLU A 214 21.46 -8.81 12.64
N GLU A 215 21.44 -8.04 11.55
CA GLU A 215 22.42 -6.96 11.31
C GLU A 215 22.20 -5.73 12.22
N LEU A 216 20.99 -5.52 12.74
CA LEU A 216 20.69 -4.39 13.63
C LEU A 216 20.98 -4.70 15.11
N GLY A 217 21.12 -5.97 15.49
CA GLY A 217 21.34 -6.44 16.87
C GLY A 217 20.06 -6.52 17.70
#